data_AF-A0A950GNP0-F1
#
_entry.id   AF-A0A950GNP0-F1
#
_cell.length_a   1.000
_cell.length_b   1.000
_cell.length_c   1.000
_cell.angle_alpha   90.00
_cell.angle_beta   90.00
_cell.angle_gamma   90.00
#
_symmetry.space_group_name_H-M   'P 1'
#
loop_
_entity.id
_entity.type
_entity.pdbx_description
1 polymer ?
#
loop_
_entity_poly.entity_id
_entity_poly.type
_entity_poly.pdbx_seq_one_letter_code
_entity_poly.pdbx_strand_id
1 'polypeptide(L)'
;MLDGAWPRAGADGASRSAPAGEILKRARENRGEVAHAIAGATGELLVTRPLSSTSLISREPRSAFLGVMLKVPGANERGAYVVVLAAKDDREDLVLARDLGKDDVVARWRGLAASLGLPPVLRHANGEIEFLHMQLGAIALGRGSPKRRRRHAVNRRSRFLMRRKAGRALTAKA
;
A
#
# COMPACT_ATOMS: atom_id res chain seq x y z
N MET A 1 -5.34 3.38 50.79
CA MET A 1 -4.47 2.36 51.41
C MET A 1 -4.44 1.18 50.47
N LEU A 2 -3.37 1.08 49.66
CA LEU A 2 -2.80 -0.11 49.01
C LEU A 2 -1.75 0.40 48.03
N ASP A 3 -0.51 0.40 48.53
CA ASP A 3 0.73 0.60 47.79
C ASP A 3 0.96 -0.57 46.82
N GLY A 4 1.33 -0.24 45.59
CA GLY A 4 1.82 -1.19 44.58
C GLY A 4 3.12 -0.66 44.00
N ALA A 5 4.22 -1.03 44.66
CA ALA A 5 5.59 -0.70 44.28
C ALA A 5 5.94 -1.25 42.89
N TRP A 6 6.38 -0.38 41.99
CA TRP A 6 7.09 -0.76 40.77
C TRP A 6 8.59 -0.96 41.11
N PRO A 7 9.24 -2.05 40.66
CA PRO A 7 10.67 -2.23 40.89
C PRO A 7 11.51 -1.28 40.04
N ARG A 8 12.59 -0.80 40.66
CA ARG A 8 13.64 0.05 40.10
C ARG A 8 14.34 -0.60 38.91
N ALA A 9 14.80 0.29 38.03
CA ALA A 9 15.63 0.08 36.85
C ALA A 9 16.83 -0.85 37.06
N GLY A 10 17.02 -1.79 36.13
CA GLY A 10 18.33 -2.28 35.72
C GLY A 10 18.76 -1.52 34.48
N ALA A 11 19.81 -0.70 34.63
CA ALA A 11 20.57 -0.18 33.52
C ALA A 11 21.44 -1.32 32.95
N ASP A 12 21.39 -1.52 31.64
CA ASP A 12 22.55 -1.74 30.77
C ASP A 12 22.09 -2.21 29.39
N GLY A 13 22.43 -1.41 28.37
CA GLY A 13 22.02 -1.65 27.00
C GLY A 13 22.20 -0.40 26.17
N ALA A 14 23.44 0.05 26.02
CA ALA A 14 23.83 1.12 25.13
C ALA A 14 23.49 0.76 23.66
N SER A 15 22.27 1.05 23.24
CA SER A 15 21.91 1.16 21.83
C SER A 15 22.07 2.62 21.43
N ARG A 16 23.04 2.90 20.58
CA ARG A 16 23.32 4.22 20.00
C ARG A 16 22.11 4.66 19.19
N SER A 17 21.20 5.38 19.84
CA SER A 17 20.12 6.12 19.20
C SER A 17 20.73 7.21 18.32
N ALA A 18 20.70 7.03 17.00
CA ALA A 18 20.91 8.13 16.07
C ALA A 18 19.86 9.23 16.35
N PRO A 19 20.24 10.52 16.42
CA PRO A 19 19.32 11.56 16.86
C PRO A 19 18.22 11.80 15.81
N ALA A 20 16.96 11.75 16.27
CA ALA A 20 15.73 12.01 15.50
C ALA A 20 15.71 13.34 14.73
N GLY A 21 16.66 14.25 14.96
CA GLY A 21 16.84 15.50 14.21
C GLY A 21 17.46 15.35 12.82
N GLU A 22 18.12 14.23 12.51
CA GLU A 22 18.79 14.01 11.22
C GLU A 22 17.82 13.52 10.13
N ILE A 23 16.81 12.74 10.53
CA ILE A 23 15.72 12.26 9.66
C ILE A 23 14.88 13.44 9.15
N LEU A 24 14.66 14.46 9.99
CA LEU A 24 13.94 15.67 9.61
C LEU A 24 14.76 16.60 8.68
N LYS A 25 16.10 16.61 8.79
CA LYS A 25 16.96 17.43 7.92
C LYS A 25 17.12 16.84 6.52
N ARG A 26 17.21 15.50 6.37
CA ARG A 26 17.30 14.85 5.05
C ARG A 26 16.05 15.02 4.20
N ALA A 27 14.87 15.14 4.81
CA ALA A 27 13.63 15.43 4.08
C ALA A 27 13.64 16.82 3.40
N ARG A 28 14.51 17.74 3.84
CA ARG A 28 14.56 19.13 3.37
C ARG A 28 15.37 19.33 2.09
N GLU A 29 16.17 18.34 1.70
CA GLU A 29 17.18 18.46 0.64
C GLU A 29 16.84 17.73 -0.66
N ASN A 30 15.62 17.21 -0.81
CA ASN A 30 15.15 16.73 -2.11
C ASN A 30 14.58 17.89 -2.95
N ARG A 31 15.31 18.99 -3.10
CA ARG A 31 14.83 20.24 -3.69
C ARG A 31 15.02 20.31 -5.22
N GLY A 32 14.54 19.32 -5.98
CA GLY A 32 14.49 19.51 -7.45
C GLY A 32 14.04 18.35 -8.31
N GLU A 33 14.12 17.12 -7.83
CA GLU A 33 14.12 15.99 -8.74
C GLU A 33 12.84 15.14 -8.61
N VAL A 34 12.06 15.16 -9.70
CA VAL A 34 10.84 14.35 -9.86
C VAL A 34 11.25 13.08 -10.60
N ALA A 35 11.11 11.94 -9.92
CA ALA A 35 11.31 10.64 -10.55
C ALA A 35 10.12 10.29 -11.44
N HIS A 36 10.39 9.53 -12.48
CA HIS A 36 9.36 8.91 -13.30
C HIS A 36 9.34 7.40 -13.00
N ALA A 37 8.15 6.83 -12.85
CA ALA A 37 7.99 5.40 -12.63
C ALA A 37 6.95 4.85 -13.61
N ILE A 38 7.23 3.68 -14.17
CA ILE A 38 6.33 2.98 -15.09
C ILE A 38 6.27 1.50 -14.68
N ALA A 39 5.08 0.91 -14.76
CA ALA A 39 4.90 -0.53 -14.65
C ALA A 39 5.59 -1.27 -15.81
N GLY A 40 6.55 -2.13 -15.49
CA GLY A 40 7.19 -3.04 -16.44
C GLY A 40 6.29 -4.24 -16.78
N ALA A 41 6.57 -4.88 -17.91
CA ALA A 41 5.78 -5.99 -18.44
C ALA A 41 5.83 -7.24 -17.55
N THR A 42 6.94 -7.45 -16.84
CA THR A 42 7.19 -8.66 -16.02
C THR A 42 6.80 -8.52 -14.55
N GLY A 43 6.24 -7.37 -14.14
CA GLY A 43 5.78 -7.17 -12.76
C GLY A 43 6.61 -6.18 -11.93
N GLU A 44 7.75 -5.73 -12.45
CA GLU A 44 8.64 -4.72 -11.87
C GLU A 44 8.19 -3.29 -12.18
N LEU A 45 8.84 -2.33 -11.52
CA LEU A 45 8.75 -0.91 -11.86
C LEU A 45 10.07 -0.48 -12.51
N LEU A 46 9.96 0.20 -13.64
CA LEU A 46 11.06 0.96 -14.22
C LEU A 46 11.04 2.34 -13.59
N VAL A 47 12.07 2.65 -12.82
CA VAL A 47 12.20 3.92 -12.11
C VAL A 47 13.31 4.71 -12.77
N THR A 48 12.97 5.87 -13.33
CA THR A 48 13.91 6.86 -13.84
C THR A 48 14.06 7.95 -12.81
N ARG A 49 15.23 8.01 -12.17
CA ARG A 49 15.59 9.05 -11.22
C ARG A 49 16.50 10.04 -11.93
N PRO A 50 16.17 11.33 -12.00
CA PRO A 50 17.17 12.32 -12.37
C PRO A 50 18.33 12.27 -11.36
N LEU A 51 19.50 12.70 -11.81
CA LEU A 51 20.74 12.79 -11.05
C LEU A 51 21.53 13.97 -11.63
N SER A 52 21.39 15.16 -11.06
CA SER A 52 22.10 16.40 -11.43
C SER A 52 22.07 16.75 -12.94
N SER A 53 22.83 16.05 -13.78
CA SER A 53 22.95 16.23 -15.24
C SER A 53 22.53 15.00 -16.07
N THR A 54 22.22 13.87 -15.42
CA THR A 54 21.84 12.61 -16.08
C THR A 54 20.61 12.01 -15.41
N SER A 55 20.21 10.82 -15.85
CA SER A 55 19.19 10.03 -15.18
C SER A 55 19.66 8.60 -14.98
N LEU A 56 19.38 8.05 -13.81
CA LEU A 56 19.55 6.64 -13.50
C LEU A 56 18.23 5.92 -13.75
N ILE A 57 18.27 4.86 -14.57
CA ILE A 57 17.13 3.96 -14.77
C ILE A 57 17.41 2.67 -14.00
N SER A 58 16.56 2.35 -13.02
CA SER A 58 16.60 1.10 -12.25
C SER A 58 15.34 0.26 -12.50
N ARG A 59 15.51 -1.07 -12.50
CA ARG A 59 14.39 -2.03 -12.45
C ARG A 59 14.22 -2.43 -10.99
N GLU A 60 13.09 -2.10 -10.40
CA GLU A 60 12.82 -2.35 -8.99
C GLU A 60 11.59 -3.24 -8.83
N PRO A 61 11.61 -4.25 -7.95
CA PRO A 61 10.44 -5.08 -7.73
C PRO A 61 9.33 -4.24 -7.08
N ARG A 62 8.07 -4.47 -7.45
CA ARG A 62 6.92 -3.79 -6.81
C ARG A 62 6.90 -3.94 -5.29
N SER A 63 7.39 -5.07 -4.77
CA SER A 63 7.47 -5.34 -3.33
C SER A 63 8.47 -4.46 -2.58
N ALA A 64 9.34 -3.72 -3.29
CA ALA A 64 10.22 -2.71 -2.68
C ALA A 64 9.46 -1.44 -2.27
N PHE A 65 8.17 -1.32 -2.63
CA PHE A 65 7.34 -0.17 -2.34
C PHE A 65 6.09 -0.57 -1.58
N LEU A 66 5.71 0.25 -0.60
CA LEU A 66 4.47 0.10 0.14
C LEU A 66 3.27 0.53 -0.70
N GLY A 67 3.43 1.56 -1.52
CA GLY A 67 2.38 2.11 -2.35
C GLY A 67 2.72 3.50 -2.87
N VAL A 68 1.73 4.14 -3.49
CA VAL A 68 1.81 5.55 -3.88
C VAL A 68 1.19 6.38 -2.76
N MET A 69 2.03 7.15 -2.08
CA MET A 69 1.71 7.92 -0.90
C MET A 69 1.43 9.38 -1.23
N LEU A 70 0.35 9.92 -0.67
CA LEU A 70 0.06 11.35 -0.69
C LEU A 70 0.56 12.01 0.59
N LYS A 71 1.47 12.98 0.47
CA LYS A 71 1.90 13.85 1.58
C LYS A 71 1.01 15.08 1.59
N VAL A 72 0.19 15.19 2.65
CA VAL A 72 -0.71 16.32 2.87
C VAL A 72 0.07 17.42 3.58
N PRO A 73 0.03 18.68 3.10
CA PRO A 73 0.67 19.80 3.78
C PRO A 73 0.05 20.01 5.17
N GLY A 74 0.84 20.48 6.13
CA GLY A 74 0.34 20.74 7.49
C GLY A 74 -0.80 21.78 7.49
N ALA A 75 -1.68 21.73 8.50
CA ALA A 75 -2.86 22.60 8.58
C ALA A 75 -2.55 24.11 8.50
N ASN A 76 -1.36 24.52 8.94
CA ASN A 76 -0.90 25.92 8.91
C ASN A 76 0.09 26.20 7.76
N GLU A 77 0.36 25.23 6.90
CA GLU A 77 1.24 25.39 5.76
C GLU A 77 0.39 25.69 4.51
N ARG A 78 0.68 26.81 3.83
CA ARG A 78 0.37 26.92 2.39
C ARG A 78 1.34 26.02 1.63
N GLY A 79 1.19 24.72 1.81
CA GLY A 79 1.99 23.72 1.12
C GLY A 79 1.22 23.19 -0.07
N ALA A 80 1.95 22.83 -1.12
CA ALA A 80 1.39 22.09 -2.22
C ALA A 80 1.49 20.59 -1.95
N TYR A 81 0.56 19.82 -2.50
CA TYR A 81 0.54 18.39 -2.28
C TYR A 81 1.67 17.70 -3.05
N VAL A 82 2.26 16.68 -2.43
CA VAL A 82 3.35 15.90 -3.03
C VAL A 82 2.92 14.43 -3.08
N VAL A 83 3.04 13.83 -4.26
CA VAL A 83 2.82 12.39 -4.46
C VAL A 83 4.17 11.70 -4.54
N VAL A 84 4.31 10.65 -3.74
CA VAL A 84 5.57 9.95 -3.52
C VAL A 84 5.35 8.45 -3.72
N LEU A 85 6.31 7.77 -4.33
CA LEU A 85 6.40 6.32 -4.29
C LEU A 85 7.06 5.93 -2.96
N ALA A 86 6.25 5.41 -2.04
CA ALA A 86 6.69 5.09 -0.68
C ALA A 86 7.54 3.82 -0.69
N ALA A 87 8.82 3.96 -0.37
CA ALA A 87 9.71 2.82 -0.33
C ALA A 87 9.50 2.01 0.96
N LYS A 88 9.75 0.72 0.87
CA LYS A 88 9.78 -0.19 2.02
C LYS A 88 11.21 -0.27 2.56
N ASP A 89 11.33 -0.56 3.86
CA ASP A 89 12.61 -0.69 4.58
C ASP A 89 13.38 0.65 4.61
N ASP A 90 14.70 0.62 4.82
CA ASP A 90 15.55 1.82 4.89
C ASP A 90 15.86 2.43 3.50
N ARG A 91 14.93 2.29 2.56
CA ARG A 91 15.03 2.86 1.21
C ARG A 91 14.43 4.26 1.17
N GLU A 92 14.89 5.04 0.20
CA GLU A 92 14.41 6.41 0.02
C GLU A 92 13.10 6.47 -0.78
N ASP A 93 12.17 7.26 -0.24
CA ASP A 93 10.94 7.72 -0.90
C ASP A 93 11.24 8.47 -2.21
N LEU A 94 10.53 8.14 -3.30
CA LEU A 94 10.73 8.82 -4.58
C LEU A 94 9.61 9.77 -4.91
N VAL A 95 9.90 11.03 -5.19
CA VAL A 95 8.86 12.00 -5.52
C VAL A 95 8.41 11.85 -6.97
N LEU A 96 7.13 11.54 -7.17
CA LEU A 96 6.52 11.35 -8.49
C LEU A 96 5.82 12.60 -9.03
N ALA A 97 5.32 13.45 -8.13
CA ALA A 97 4.71 14.73 -8.49
C ALA A 97 4.77 15.69 -7.29
N ARG A 98 4.92 16.98 -7.57
CA ARG A 98 4.94 18.09 -6.59
C ARG A 98 3.98 19.17 -7.03
N ASP A 99 3.82 20.17 -6.17
CA ASP A 99 3.15 21.42 -6.51
C ASP A 99 1.71 21.22 -7.00
N LEU A 100 1.08 20.14 -6.54
CA LEU A 100 -0.29 19.80 -6.94
C LEU A 100 -1.28 20.66 -6.16
N GLY A 101 -2.26 21.19 -6.88
CA GLY A 101 -3.41 21.88 -6.31
C GLY A 101 -4.43 20.94 -5.67
N LYS A 102 -5.31 21.50 -4.83
CA LYS A 102 -6.37 20.75 -4.12
C LYS A 102 -7.31 20.01 -5.06
N ASP A 103 -7.61 20.59 -6.21
CA ASP A 103 -8.62 20.06 -7.12
C ASP A 103 -8.10 18.85 -7.93
N ASP A 104 -6.80 18.84 -8.25
CA ASP A 104 -6.18 17.83 -9.11
C ASP A 104 -5.44 16.73 -8.35
N VAL A 105 -5.04 16.99 -7.11
CA VAL A 105 -4.15 16.10 -6.35
C VAL A 105 -4.72 14.69 -6.23
N VAL A 106 -6.02 14.56 -5.93
CA VAL A 106 -6.65 13.24 -5.73
C VAL A 106 -6.68 12.44 -7.03
N ALA A 107 -7.00 13.11 -8.15
CA ALA A 107 -7.02 12.47 -9.46
C ALA A 107 -5.61 12.03 -9.88
N ARG A 108 -4.61 12.91 -9.70
CA ARG A 108 -3.22 12.61 -10.02
C ARG A 108 -2.67 11.46 -9.19
N TRP A 109 -2.90 11.50 -7.87
CA TRP A 109 -2.49 10.47 -6.94
C TRP A 109 -3.09 9.10 -7.27
N ARG A 110 -4.41 9.02 -7.47
CA ARG A 110 -5.10 7.78 -7.85
C ARG A 110 -4.67 7.28 -9.22
N GLY A 111 -4.47 8.18 -10.19
CA GLY A 111 -3.99 7.84 -11.53
C GLY A 111 -2.60 7.20 -11.51
N LEU A 112 -1.68 7.77 -10.73
CA LEU A 112 -0.33 7.23 -10.54
C LEU A 112 -0.35 5.89 -9.80
N ALA A 113 -1.17 5.74 -8.76
CA ALA A 113 -1.35 4.47 -8.07
C ALA A 113 -1.84 3.37 -9.02
N ALA A 114 -2.86 3.68 -9.82
CA ALA A 114 -3.44 2.75 -10.79
C ALA A 114 -2.45 2.38 -11.91
N SER A 115 -1.71 3.35 -12.47
CA SER A 115 -0.76 3.09 -13.56
C SER A 115 0.43 2.24 -13.11
N LEU A 116 0.85 2.38 -11.86
CA LEU A 116 1.92 1.57 -11.28
C LEU A 116 1.44 0.20 -10.77
N GLY A 117 0.12 0.01 -10.63
CA GLY A 117 -0.47 -1.17 -10.03
C GLY A 117 -0.14 -1.29 -8.55
N LEU A 118 -0.11 -0.15 -7.84
CA LEU A 118 0.21 -0.05 -6.42
C LEU A 118 -0.95 0.61 -5.66
N PRO A 119 -1.12 0.31 -4.36
CA PRO A 119 -2.15 0.97 -3.57
C PRO A 119 -1.94 2.48 -3.45
N PRO A 120 -3.02 3.29 -3.51
CA PRO A 120 -3.01 4.62 -2.92
C PRO A 120 -2.95 4.53 -1.37
N VAL A 121 -1.97 5.21 -0.79
CA VAL A 121 -1.67 5.24 0.64
C VAL A 121 -1.68 6.68 1.18
N LEU A 122 -2.19 6.89 2.39
CA LEU A 122 -2.11 8.15 3.13
C LEU A 122 -1.12 7.99 4.28
N ARG A 123 -0.32 9.02 4.53
CA ARG A 123 0.50 9.12 5.73
C ARG A 123 0.05 10.31 6.55
N HIS A 124 -0.41 10.02 7.75
CA HIS A 124 -0.84 11.02 8.72
C HIS A 124 0.37 11.69 9.37
N ALA A 125 0.17 12.85 9.98
CA ALA A 125 1.23 13.61 10.65
C ALA A 125 1.86 12.85 11.83
N ASN A 126 1.13 11.91 12.44
CA ASN A 126 1.60 11.00 13.48
C ASN A 126 2.48 9.85 12.94
N GLY A 127 2.64 9.74 11.61
CA GLY A 127 3.41 8.69 10.96
C GLY A 127 2.62 7.42 10.68
N GLU A 128 1.35 7.34 11.07
CA GLU A 128 0.49 6.21 10.72
C GLU A 128 0.19 6.17 9.22
N ILE A 129 0.17 4.94 8.69
CA ILE A 129 -0.06 4.67 7.29
C ILE A 129 -1.45 4.09 7.13
N GLU A 130 -2.30 4.78 6.38
CA GLU A 130 -3.66 4.34 6.08
C GLU A 130 -3.79 3.93 4.62
N PHE A 131 -4.26 2.71 4.38
CA PHE A 131 -4.61 2.23 3.04
C PHE A 131 -6.05 2.62 2.72
N LEU A 132 -6.26 3.34 1.62
CA LEU A 132 -7.59 3.89 1.29
C LEU A 132 -8.62 2.82 0.85
N HIS A 133 -8.23 1.55 0.82
CA HIS A 133 -9.09 0.43 0.42
C HIS A 133 -8.69 -0.85 1.17
N MET A 134 -9.65 -1.75 1.37
CA MET A 134 -9.34 -3.10 1.84
C MET A 134 -8.44 -3.79 0.82
N GLN A 135 -7.32 -4.35 1.28
CA GLN A 135 -6.36 -5.06 0.45
C GLN A 135 -6.09 -6.47 0.95
N LEU A 136 -5.73 -7.35 0.03
CA LEU A 136 -5.06 -8.60 0.33
C LEU A 136 -3.64 -8.52 -0.25
N GLY A 137 -2.67 -8.11 0.56
CA GLY A 137 -1.32 -7.82 0.10
C GLY A 137 -1.29 -6.65 -0.90
N ALA A 138 -0.68 -6.83 -2.07
CA ALA A 138 -0.60 -5.80 -3.12
C ALA A 138 -1.89 -5.66 -3.96
N ILE A 139 -2.92 -6.48 -3.70
CA ILE A 139 -4.15 -6.50 -4.49
C ILE A 139 -5.21 -5.66 -3.80
N ALA A 140 -5.71 -4.66 -4.51
CA ALA A 140 -6.91 -3.93 -4.13
C ALA A 140 -8.12 -4.87 -4.16
N LEU A 141 -8.75 -5.12 -3.01
CA LEU A 141 -10.01 -5.84 -2.97
C LEU A 141 -11.12 -4.87 -3.41
N GLY A 142 -11.66 -5.10 -4.61
CA GLY A 142 -12.92 -4.46 -5.01
C GLY A 142 -14.08 -4.93 -4.12
N ARG A 143 -15.24 -4.27 -4.22
CA ARG A 143 -16.48 -4.80 -3.63
C ARG A 143 -16.69 -6.22 -4.15
N GLY A 144 -16.75 -7.20 -3.26
CA GLY A 144 -17.03 -8.59 -3.60
C GLY A 144 -18.37 -8.66 -4.35
N SER A 145 -18.31 -8.83 -5.67
CA SER A 145 -19.52 -9.03 -6.46
C SER A 145 -19.94 -10.49 -6.33
N PRO A 146 -21.20 -10.79 -5.98
CA PRO A 146 -21.67 -12.16 -5.93
C PRO A 146 -21.45 -12.79 -7.31
N LYS A 147 -20.72 -13.91 -7.35
CA LYS A 147 -20.45 -14.65 -8.59
C LYS A 147 -21.78 -14.84 -9.31
N ARG A 148 -21.93 -14.24 -10.50
CA ARG A 148 -23.15 -14.35 -11.31
C ARG A 148 -23.50 -15.83 -11.44
N ARG A 149 -24.58 -16.27 -10.78
CA ARG A 149 -25.10 -17.63 -10.93
C ARG A 149 -25.42 -17.79 -12.42
N ARG A 150 -24.64 -18.60 -13.14
CA ARG A 150 -24.93 -18.92 -14.53
C ARG A 150 -26.32 -19.55 -14.55
N ARG A 151 -27.24 -19.01 -15.35
CA ARG A 151 -28.66 -19.45 -15.41
C ARG A 151 -28.79 -20.98 -15.54
N HIS A 152 -27.85 -21.62 -16.25
CA HIS A 152 -27.80 -23.07 -16.42
C HIS A 152 -27.54 -23.89 -15.14
N ALA A 153 -27.05 -23.27 -14.06
CA ALA A 153 -26.77 -23.92 -12.78
C ALA A 153 -27.85 -23.69 -11.71
N VAL A 154 -28.88 -22.87 -12.01
CA VAL A 154 -29.94 -22.52 -11.03
C VAL A 154 -30.98 -23.63 -10.90
N ASN A 155 -31.28 -24.34 -12.00
CA ASN A 155 -32.29 -25.41 -12.05
C ASN A 155 -31.74 -26.78 -12.50
N ARG A 156 -30.41 -26.96 -12.49
CA ARG A 156 -29.80 -28.26 -12.81
C ARG A 156 -29.09 -28.83 -11.59
N ARG A 157 -29.39 -30.09 -11.28
CA ARG A 157 -28.64 -30.86 -10.28
C ARG A 157 -27.21 -31.05 -10.79
N SER A 158 -26.21 -30.74 -9.96
CA SER A 158 -24.80 -30.94 -10.31
C SER A 158 -24.56 -32.38 -10.78
N ARG A 159 -23.80 -32.57 -11.87
CA ARG A 159 -23.47 -33.91 -12.42
C ARG A 159 -22.81 -34.84 -11.39
N PHE A 160 -22.15 -34.27 -10.39
CA PHE A 160 -21.61 -35.03 -9.25
C PHE A 160 -22.72 -35.71 -8.42
N LEU A 161 -23.88 -35.05 -8.27
CA LEU A 161 -25.06 -35.62 -7.60
C LEU A 161 -25.85 -36.59 -8.50
N MET A 162 -25.65 -36.57 -9.83
CA MET A 162 -26.31 -37.51 -10.75
C MET A 162 -25.59 -38.86 -10.86
N ARG A 163 -24.31 -38.95 -10.46
CA ARG A 163 -23.53 -40.20 -10.57
C ARG A 163 -23.75 -41.21 -9.46
N ARG A 164 -24.37 -40.83 -8.33
CA ARG A 164 -24.73 -41.77 -7.26
C ARG A 164 -26.20 -42.16 -7.38
N LYS A 165 -26.47 -43.43 -7.70
CA LYS A 165 -27.79 -44.04 -7.53
C LYS A 165 -28.17 -43.90 -6.06
N ALA A 166 -29.34 -43.34 -5.74
CA ALA A 166 -29.82 -43.33 -4.38
C ALA A 166 -29.92 -44.80 -3.90
N GLY A 167 -29.29 -45.11 -2.76
CA GLY A 167 -29.49 -46.41 -2.12
C GLY A 167 -30.98 -46.58 -1.80
N ARG A 168 -31.54 -47.75 -2.07
CA ARG A 168 -32.93 -48.06 -1.68
C ARG A 168 -33.01 -47.98 -0.16
N ALA A 169 -33.84 -47.09 0.36
CA ALA A 169 -34.24 -47.17 1.76
C ALA A 169 -35.06 -48.45 1.92
N LEU A 170 -34.54 -49.42 2.66
CA LEU A 170 -35.35 -50.53 3.15
C LEU A 170 -36.31 -49.93 4.18
N THR A 171 -37.57 -49.77 3.78
CA THR A 171 -38.64 -49.52 4.75
C THR A 171 -38.75 -50.76 5.61
N ALA A 172 -38.33 -50.66 6.87
CA ALA A 172 -38.61 -51.66 7.87
C ALA A 172 -40.12 -51.67 8.08
N LYS A 173 -40.75 -52.83 7.84
CA LYS A 173 -42.15 -53.06 8.18
C LYS A 173 -42.17 -53.68 9.57
N ALA A 174 -42.67 -52.92 10.55
CA ALA A 174 -43.19 -53.40 11.83
C ALA A 174 -44.36 -52.48 12.20
#